data_AF-A0A959Y491-F1
#
_entry.id   AF-A0A959Y491-F1
#
_cell.length_a   1.000
_cell.length_b   1.000
_cell.length_c   1.000
_cell.angle_alpha   90.00
_cell.angle_beta   90.00
_cell.angle_gamma   90.00
#
_symmetry.space_group_name_H-M   'P 1'
#
loop_
_entity.id
_entity.type
_entity.pdbx_description
1 polymer ?
#
loop_
_entity_poly.entity_id
_entity_poly.type
_entity_poly.pdbx_seq_one_letter_code
_entity_poly.pdbx_strand_id
1 'polypeptide(L)'
;RLARHHLVVVVFFLNTELDDDLKERAGDLGDVYRGTIARKYVHEKRLIVRELERHGLIALLVRPEQLTVRVINEYLRIKARGLI
;
A
#
# COMPACT_ATOMS: atom_id res chain seq x y z
N ARG A 1 -12.71 -10.18 -16.50
CA ARG A 1 -13.50 -8.93 -16.31
C ARG A 1 -13.95 -8.78 -14.84
N LEU A 2 -13.03 -8.75 -13.87
CA LEU A 2 -13.41 -8.77 -12.44
C LEU A 2 -14.05 -7.45 -11.98
N ALA A 3 -13.34 -6.33 -12.19
CA ALA A 3 -13.78 -4.99 -11.79
C ALA A 3 -15.02 -4.44 -12.55
N ARG A 4 -15.41 -5.06 -13.67
CA ARG A 4 -16.63 -4.66 -14.41
C ARG A 4 -17.91 -5.23 -13.81
N HIS A 5 -17.79 -6.28 -12.98
CA HIS A 5 -18.93 -7.03 -12.44
C HIS A 5 -18.89 -7.16 -10.92
N HIS A 6 -17.78 -6.77 -10.28
CA HIS A 6 -17.58 -6.87 -8.84
C HIS A 6 -16.86 -5.62 -8.36
N LEU A 7 -17.17 -5.19 -7.13
CA LEU A 7 -16.35 -4.20 -6.45
C LEU A 7 -15.02 -4.85 -6.06
N VAL A 8 -13.92 -4.34 -6.62
CA VAL A 8 -12.57 -4.87 -6.36
C VAL A 8 -11.81 -3.88 -5.48
N VAL A 9 -11.29 -4.39 -4.36
CA VAL A 9 -10.37 -3.67 -3.49
C VAL A 9 -8.99 -4.32 -3.62
N VAL A 10 -7.98 -3.53 -3.98
CA VAL A 10 -6.59 -3.98 -4.13
C VAL A 10 -5.80 -3.53 -2.91
N VAL A 11 -5.03 -4.43 -2.29
CA VAL A 11 -4.22 -4.11 -1.11
C VAL A 11 -2.74 -4.28 -1.41
N PHE A 12 -1.98 -3.23 -1.16
CA PHE A 12 -0.53 -3.17 -1.24
C PHE A 12 0.06 -3.06 0.17
N PHE A 13 1.12 -3.81 0.40
CA PHE A 13 1.87 -3.75 1.66
C PHE A 13 3.14 -2.91 1.52
N LEU A 14 3.45 -2.12 2.55
CA LEU A 14 4.79 -1.60 2.79
C LEU A 14 5.65 -2.73 3.35
N ASN A 15 6.90 -2.85 2.90
CA ASN A 15 7.80 -3.85 3.46
C ASN A 15 8.45 -3.25 4.71
N THR A 16 7.98 -3.69 5.88
CA THR A 16 8.33 -3.11 7.19
C THR A 16 9.68 -3.61 7.71
N GLU A 17 10.07 -4.84 7.38
CA GLU A 17 11.39 -5.41 7.74
C GLU A 17 12.53 -4.58 7.12
N LEU A 18 12.37 -4.17 5.86
CA LEU A 18 13.34 -3.28 5.20
C LEU A 18 13.43 -1.90 5.86
N ASP A 19 12.33 -1.36 6.39
CA ASP A 19 12.31 -0.05 7.06
C ASP A 19 13.05 -0.11 8.41
N ASP A 20 12.96 -1.23 9.13
CA ASP A 20 13.54 -1.37 10.46
C ASP A 20 15.03 -1.75 10.40
N ASP A 21 15.43 -2.61 9.46
CA ASP A 21 16.86 -2.91 9.16
C ASP A 21 17.65 -1.64 8.81
N LEU A 22 17.01 -0.70 8.10
CA LEU A 22 17.60 0.58 7.72
C LEU A 22 17.79 1.56 8.87
N LYS A 23 17.00 1.45 9.94
CA LYS A 23 17.13 2.31 11.13
C LYS A 23 18.25 1.82 12.05
N GLU A 24 18.44 0.51 12.15
CA GLU A 24 19.46 -0.09 13.03
C GLU A 24 20.88 0.01 12.47
N ARG A 25 21.06 0.00 11.14
CA ARG A 25 22.38 -0.06 10.48
C ARG A 25 22.86 1.28 9.93
N ALA A 26 22.46 2.41 10.50
CA ALA A 26 22.90 3.73 10.01
C ALA A 26 24.43 3.91 10.11
N GLY A 27 25.19 3.51 9.08
CA GLY A 27 26.65 3.62 9.05
C GLY A 27 27.36 3.10 7.80
N ASP A 28 26.78 2.19 7.00
CA ASP A 28 27.44 1.60 5.82
C ASP A 28 26.87 2.08 4.47
N LEU A 29 27.69 2.08 3.42
CA LEU A 29 27.32 2.42 2.03
C LEU A 29 26.15 1.56 1.52
N GLY A 30 26.05 0.32 2.00
CA GLY A 30 24.92 -0.57 1.74
C GLY A 30 23.59 -0.03 2.28
N ASP A 31 23.58 0.72 3.38
CA ASP A 31 22.36 1.28 3.99
C ASP A 31 21.84 2.50 3.25
N VAL A 32 22.75 3.34 2.71
CA VAL A 32 22.35 4.44 1.80
C VAL A 32 21.73 3.89 0.52
N TYR A 33 22.29 2.81 -0.03
CA TYR A 33 21.76 2.14 -1.22
C TYR A 33 20.39 1.51 -0.93
N ARG A 34 20.28 0.69 0.12
CA ARG A 34 19.00 0.06 0.54
C ARG A 34 17.93 1.11 0.85
N GLY A 35 18.28 2.20 1.54
CA GLY A 35 17.33 3.27 1.89
C GLY A 35 16.86 4.08 0.68
N THR A 36 17.68 4.21 -0.35
CA THR A 36 17.29 4.86 -1.61
C THR A 36 16.35 3.96 -2.42
N ILE A 37 16.65 2.67 -2.51
CA ILE A 37 15.80 1.69 -3.20
C ILE A 37 14.46 1.50 -2.48
N ALA A 38 14.46 1.41 -1.14
CA ALA A 38 13.23 1.32 -0.36
C ALA A 38 12.32 2.55 -0.57
N ARG A 39 12.89 3.76 -0.52
CA ARG A 39 12.16 5.00 -0.83
C ARG A 39 11.61 5.02 -2.26
N LYS A 40 12.39 4.59 -3.24
CA LYS A 40 11.95 4.46 -4.63
C LYS A 40 10.76 3.49 -4.74
N TYR A 41 10.83 2.33 -4.10
CA TYR A 41 9.78 1.31 -4.17
C TYR A 41 8.47 1.77 -3.52
N VAL A 42 8.55 2.45 -2.37
CA VAL A 42 7.38 3.08 -1.73
C VAL A 42 6.79 4.16 -2.64
N HIS A 43 7.62 4.96 -3.29
CA HIS A 43 7.16 5.97 -4.24
C HIS A 43 6.45 5.35 -5.46
N GLU A 44 7.01 4.30 -6.05
CA GLU A 44 6.40 3.56 -7.16
C GLU A 44 5.05 2.94 -6.75
N LYS A 45 4.96 2.30 -5.59
CA LYS A 45 3.68 1.79 -5.06
C LYS A 45 2.64 2.89 -4.89
N ARG A 46 3.04 4.08 -4.43
CA ARG A 46 2.13 5.24 -4.34
C ARG A 46 1.69 5.74 -5.71
N LEU A 47 2.54 5.64 -6.74
CA LEU A 47 2.13 5.96 -8.12
C LEU A 47 1.12 4.94 -8.65
N ILE A 48 1.37 3.65 -8.44
CA ILE A 48 0.46 2.57 -8.85
C ILE A 48 -0.92 2.73 -8.18
N VAL A 49 -0.95 2.97 -6.87
CA VAL A 49 -2.19 3.20 -6.12
C VAL A 49 -2.98 4.37 -6.70
N ARG A 50 -2.31 5.50 -6.94
CA ARG A 50 -2.95 6.68 -7.56
C ARG A 50 -3.48 6.36 -8.95
N GLU A 51 -2.77 5.57 -9.74
CA GLU A 51 -3.22 5.21 -11.08
C GLU A 51 -4.46 4.29 -11.04
N LEU A 52 -4.52 3.35 -10.09
CA LEU A 52 -5.70 2.52 -9.87
C LEU A 52 -6.91 3.35 -9.43
N GLU A 53 -6.70 4.29 -8.49
CA GLU A 53 -7.74 5.21 -8.02
C GLU A 53 -8.28 6.10 -9.15
N ARG A 54 -7.39 6.60 -10.03
CA ARG A 54 -7.78 7.37 -11.23
C ARG A 54 -8.67 6.58 -12.19
N HIS A 55 -8.52 5.25 -12.21
CA HIS A 55 -9.36 4.33 -12.99
C HIS A 55 -10.59 3.82 -12.23
N GLY A 56 -10.89 4.38 -11.05
CA GLY A 56 -12.08 4.03 -10.26
C GLY A 56 -11.93 2.76 -9.42
N LEU A 57 -10.72 2.22 -9.28
CA LEU A 57 -10.44 1.08 -8.42
C LEU A 57 -10.09 1.55 -7.01
N ILE A 58 -10.57 0.81 -6.00
CA ILE A 58 -10.22 1.08 -4.60
C ILE A 58 -8.88 0.39 -4.32
N ALA A 59 -7.86 1.17 -3.96
CA ALA A 59 -6.54 0.64 -3.66
C ALA A 59 -6.06 1.12 -2.27
N LEU A 60 -5.56 0.20 -1.46
CA LEU A 60 -5.03 0.48 -0.13
C LEU A 60 -3.52 0.25 -0.11
N LEU A 61 -2.75 1.19 0.44
CA LEU A 61 -1.34 1.00 0.78
C LEU A 61 -1.20 1.05 2.29
N VAL A 62 -0.85 -0.07 2.91
CA VAL A 62 -0.86 -0.23 4.38
C VAL A 62 0.38 -0.99 4.85
N ARG A 63 0.77 -0.80 6.12
CA ARG A 63 1.67 -1.76 6.75
C ARG A 63 0.91 -3.07 7.07
N PRO A 64 1.56 -4.24 7.06
CA PRO A 64 0.88 -5.52 7.30
C PRO A 64 0.06 -5.54 8.60
N GLU A 65 0.58 -4.93 9.67
CA GLU A 65 -0.03 -4.91 11.00
C GLU A 65 -1.33 -4.09 11.02
N GLN A 66 -1.50 -3.19 10.05
CA GLN A 66 -2.68 -2.33 9.91
C GLN A 66 -3.76 -2.93 9.00
N LEU A 67 -3.50 -4.08 8.36
CA LEU A 67 -4.39 -4.68 7.35
C LEU A 67 -5.83 -4.77 7.83
N THR A 68 -6.06 -5.43 8.97
CA THR A 68 -7.40 -5.74 9.48
C THR A 68 -8.22 -4.47 9.68
N VAL A 69 -7.68 -3.50 10.41
CA VAL A 69 -8.37 -2.23 10.68
C VAL A 69 -8.65 -1.47 9.40
N ARG A 70 -7.68 -1.42 8.47
CA ARG A 70 -7.81 -0.68 7.21
C ARG A 70 -8.85 -1.30 6.30
N VAL A 71 -8.88 -2.62 6.19
CA VAL A 71 -9.86 -3.35 5.37
C VAL A 71 -11.27 -3.24 5.95
N ILE A 72 -11.43 -3.36 7.27
CA ILE A 72 -12.74 -3.17 7.92
C ILE A 72 -13.26 -1.75 7.68
N ASN A 73 -12.42 -0.73 7.88
CA ASN A 73 -12.82 0.66 7.63
C ASN A 73 -13.20 0.88 6.17
N GLU A 74 -12.45 0.29 5.24
CA GLU A 74 -12.74 0.36 3.82
C GLU A 74 -14.08 -0.31 3.49
N TYR A 75 -14.35 -1.48 4.05
CA TYR A 75 -15.65 -2.15 3.93
C TYR A 75 -16.81 -1.27 4.45
N LEU A 76 -16.67 -0.69 5.64
CA LEU A 76 -17.71 0.17 6.22
C LEU A 76 -17.95 1.41 5.34
N ARG A 77 -16.88 2.00 4.80
CA ARG A 77 -16.96 3.13 3.86
C ARG A 77 -17.72 2.76 2.59
N ILE A 78 -17.41 1.60 2.02
CA ILE A 78 -18.07 1.06 0.82
C ILE A 78 -19.57 0.86 1.10
N LYS A 79 -19.91 0.23 2.22
CA LYS A 79 -21.29 -0.05 2.63
C LYS A 79 -22.07 1.24 2.88
N ALA A 80 -21.49 2.21 3.58
CA ALA A 80 -22.13 3.50 3.84
C ALA A 80 -22.43 4.30 2.57
N ARG A 81 -21.69 4.06 1.48
CA ARG A 81 -21.90 4.69 0.18
C ARG A 81 -22.88 3.93 -0.73
N GLY A 82 -23.42 2.79 -0.28
CA GLY A 82 -24.34 1.96 -1.07
C GLY A 82 -23.69 1.32 -2.30
N LEU A 83 -22.37 1.13 -2.27
CA LEU A 83 -21.61 0.53 -3.38
C LEU A 83 -21.72 -1.01 -3.39
N ILE A 84 -22.20 -1.60 -2.30
CA ILE A 84 -22.56 -3.02 -2.12
C ILE A 84 -23.79 -3.14 -1.23
#